data_AF-A0A2J5I7N2-F1
#
_entry.id   AF-A0A2J5I7N2-F1
#
_cell.length_a   1.000
_cell.length_b   1.000
_cell.length_c   1.000
_cell.angle_alpha   90.00
_cell.angle_beta   90.00
_cell.angle_gamma   90.00
#
_symmetry.space_group_name_H-M   'P 1'
#
loop_
_entity.id
_entity.type
_entity.pdbx_description
1 polymer ?
#
loop_
_entity_poly.entity_id
_entity_poly.type
_entity_poly.pdbx_seq_one_letter_code
_entity_poly.pdbx_strand_id
1 'polypeptide(L)'
;MPSGIPGPHPGTPNKKRKREEDLSENPYTRKSRARTARLTGHDRTMDNARNADRQAVNRRLRKLKASGEYLAADEAAKKRMLSDAVKREIEYR
;
A
#
# COMPACT_ATOMS: atom_id res chain seq x y z
N MET A 1 4.60 -27.41 4.18
CA MET A 1 4.98 -27.13 2.78
C MET A 1 5.57 -25.73 2.71
N PRO A 2 6.84 -25.51 2.36
CA PRO A 2 7.35 -24.16 2.16
C PRO A 2 6.69 -23.57 0.90
N SER A 3 5.96 -22.47 1.07
CA SER A 3 5.37 -21.70 -0.03
C SER A 3 6.48 -21.21 -0.95
N GLY A 4 6.54 -21.76 -2.17
CA GLY A 4 7.50 -21.38 -3.19
C GLY A 4 7.46 -19.89 -3.48
N ILE A 5 8.63 -19.29 -3.67
CA ILE A 5 8.76 -17.89 -4.08
C ILE A 5 8.03 -17.73 -5.42
N PRO A 6 7.00 -16.87 -5.54
CA PRO A 6 6.28 -16.70 -6.79
C PRO A 6 7.26 -16.28 -7.89
N GLY A 7 7.27 -17.03 -8.99
CA GLY A 7 8.14 -16.79 -10.15
C GLY A 7 7.88 -15.43 -10.80
N PRO A 8 8.85 -14.89 -11.56
CA PRO A 8 8.72 -13.58 -12.18
C PRO A 8 7.57 -13.54 -13.19
N HIS A 9 6.76 -12.49 -13.15
CA HIS A 9 5.68 -12.25 -14.11
C HIS A 9 6.23 -12.02 -15.54
N PRO A 10 5.62 -12.64 -16.57
CA PRO A 10 6.06 -12.46 -17.96
C PRO A 10 5.89 -11.00 -18.41
N GLY A 11 6.91 -10.46 -19.10
CA GLY A 11 6.91 -9.08 -19.63
C GLY A 11 7.77 -8.07 -18.85
N THR A 12 8.35 -8.46 -17.71
CA THR A 12 9.40 -7.66 -17.07
C THR A 12 10.77 -8.20 -17.46
N PRO A 13 11.66 -7.42 -18.13
CA PRO A 13 13.02 -7.87 -18.38
C PRO A 13 13.62 -8.23 -17.04
N ASN A 14 14.23 -9.42 -16.99
CA ASN A 14 14.69 -10.14 -15.81
C ASN A 14 15.63 -9.26 -14.95
N LYS A 15 15.08 -8.32 -14.19
CA LYS A 15 15.82 -7.49 -13.24
C LYS A 15 16.19 -8.41 -12.10
N LYS A 16 17.33 -9.09 -12.25
CA LYS A 16 17.99 -9.82 -11.18
C LYS A 16 17.96 -8.93 -9.93
N ARG A 17 17.70 -9.52 -8.76
CA ARG A 17 17.78 -8.77 -7.50
C ARG A 17 19.13 -8.07 -7.46
N LYS A 18 19.11 -6.76 -7.25
CA LYS A 18 20.32 -5.97 -7.11
C LYS A 18 21.20 -6.58 -6.02
N ARG A 19 22.50 -6.67 -6.25
CA ARG A 19 23.45 -7.01 -5.18
C ARG A 19 23.43 -5.91 -4.13
N GLU A 20 23.88 -6.21 -2.92
CA GLU A 20 23.87 -5.22 -1.84
C GLU A 20 24.66 -3.95 -2.19
N GLU A 21 25.73 -4.11 -2.97
CA GLU A 21 26.59 -3.04 -3.50
C GLU A 21 25.85 -2.12 -4.50
N ASP A 22 24.86 -2.64 -5.23
CA ASP A 22 24.10 -1.89 -6.26
C ASP A 22 22.84 -1.21 -5.71
N LEU A 23 22.57 -1.41 -4.43
CA LEU A 23 21.41 -0.87 -3.76
C LEU A 23 21.51 0.64 -3.66
N SER A 24 20.40 1.35 -3.92
CA SER A 24 20.38 2.82 -3.81
C SER A 24 20.87 3.29 -2.44
N GLU A 25 21.78 4.26 -2.48
CA GLU A 25 22.38 4.94 -1.31
C GLU A 25 21.49 6.05 -0.75
N ASN A 26 20.37 6.37 -1.42
CA ASN A 26 19.43 7.38 -0.95
C ASN A 26 19.08 7.12 0.53
N PRO A 27 19.29 8.10 1.43
CA PRO A 27 19.07 7.94 2.87
C PRO A 27 17.70 7.37 3.23
N TYR A 28 16.65 7.78 2.50
CA TYR A 28 15.28 7.30 2.75
C TYR A 28 15.11 5.83 2.35
N THR A 29 15.65 5.44 1.21
CA THR A 29 15.63 4.06 0.72
C THR A 29 16.42 3.14 1.65
N ARG A 30 17.59 3.58 2.12
CA ARG A 30 18.41 2.85 3.08
C ARG A 30 17.70 2.67 4.43
N LYS A 31 17.12 3.74 4.98
CA LYS A 31 16.32 3.69 6.22
C LYS A 31 15.11 2.75 6.10
N SER A 32 14.41 2.80 4.97
CA SER A 32 13.27 1.91 4.70
C SER A 32 13.69 0.44 4.70
N ARG A 33 14.76 0.08 3.96
CA ARG A 33 15.29 -1.29 3.97
C ARG A 33 15.68 -1.76 5.37
N ALA A 34 16.41 -0.94 6.12
CA ALA A 34 16.83 -1.28 7.47
C ALA A 34 15.63 -1.52 8.40
N ARG A 35 14.55 -0.73 8.27
CA ARG A 35 13.30 -0.95 9.01
C ARG A 35 12.67 -2.30 8.65
N THR A 36 12.53 -2.60 7.36
CA THR A 36 11.93 -3.87 6.90
C THR A 36 12.76 -5.07 7.31
N ALA A 37 14.09 -4.97 7.31
CA ALA A 37 14.99 -6.04 7.74
C ALA A 37 14.83 -6.36 9.25
N ARG A 38 14.49 -5.36 10.07
CA ARG A 38 14.23 -5.53 11.51
C ARG A 38 12.88 -6.17 11.81
N LEU A 39 11.90 -6.03 10.93
CA LEU A 39 10.57 -6.64 11.08
C LEU A 39 10.65 -8.13 10.73
N THR A 40 10.47 -8.99 11.71
CA THR A 40 10.51 -10.45 11.54
C THR A 40 9.24 -11.10 12.07
N GLY A 41 8.96 -12.34 11.62
CA GLY A 41 7.87 -13.18 12.12
C GLY A 41 6.52 -12.45 12.24
N HIS A 42 5.99 -12.43 13.46
CA HIS A 42 4.68 -11.86 13.78
C HIS A 42 4.58 -10.36 13.47
N ASP A 43 5.60 -9.58 13.81
CA ASP A 43 5.61 -8.13 13.59
C ASP A 43 5.51 -7.78 12.11
N ARG A 44 6.18 -8.57 11.27
CA ARG A 44 6.10 -8.41 9.82
C ARG A 44 4.71 -8.73 9.28
N THR A 45 4.06 -9.77 9.82
CA THR A 45 2.70 -10.12 9.45
C THR A 45 1.71 -9.02 9.83
N MET A 46 1.83 -8.47 11.03
CA MET A 46 1.00 -7.36 11.49
C MET A 46 1.22 -6.07 10.68
N ASP A 47 2.48 -5.73 10.36
CA ASP A 47 2.77 -4.58 9.50
C ASP A 47 2.21 -4.75 8.09
N ASN A 48 2.34 -5.95 7.51
CA ASN A 48 1.74 -6.27 6.21
C ASN A 48 0.21 -6.13 6.24
N ALA A 49 -0.45 -6.65 7.28
CA ALA A 49 -1.91 -6.54 7.45
C ALA A 49 -2.35 -5.07 7.55
N ARG A 50 -1.68 -4.28 8.40
CA ARG A 50 -1.94 -2.83 8.52
C ARG A 50 -1.72 -2.08 7.20
N ASN A 51 -0.71 -2.46 6.44
CA ASN A 51 -0.44 -1.84 5.15
C ASN A 51 -1.48 -2.25 4.09
N ALA A 52 -1.95 -3.50 4.10
CA ALA A 52 -3.03 -3.97 3.24
C ALA A 52 -4.32 -3.18 3.50
N ASP A 53 -4.69 -3.00 4.76
CA ASP A 53 -5.81 -2.19 5.20
C ASP A 53 -5.71 -0.75 4.69
N ARG A 54 -4.56 -0.10 4.90
CA ARG A 54 -4.33 1.27 4.41
C ARG A 54 -4.47 1.36 2.89
N GLN A 55 -4.00 0.34 2.16
CA GLN A 55 -4.16 0.29 0.71
C GLN A 55 -5.61 0.11 0.29
N ALA A 56 -6.40 -0.68 1.01
CA ALA A 56 -7.83 -0.86 0.75
C ALA A 56 -8.58 0.48 0.88
N VAL A 57 -8.37 1.21 1.99
CA VAL A 57 -8.89 2.57 2.19
C VAL A 57 -8.52 3.47 1.01
N ASN A 58 -7.22 3.54 0.69
CA ASN A 58 -6.71 4.45 -0.34
C ASN A 58 -7.28 4.13 -1.74
N ARG A 59 -7.46 2.84 -2.07
CA ARG A 59 -8.09 2.44 -3.34
C ARG A 59 -9.54 2.90 -3.41
N ARG A 60 -10.31 2.76 -2.34
CA ARG A 60 -11.71 3.24 -2.27
C ARG A 60 -11.77 4.75 -2.41
N LEU A 61 -10.95 5.49 -1.67
CA LEU A 61 -10.88 6.95 -1.79
C LEU A 61 -10.50 7.41 -3.20
N ARG A 62 -9.59 6.71 -3.88
CA ARG A 62 -9.27 7.00 -5.29
C ARG A 62 -10.47 6.79 -6.20
N LYS A 63 -11.20 5.67 -6.06
CA LYS A 63 -12.42 5.41 -6.83
C LYS A 63 -13.48 6.49 -6.58
N LEU A 64 -13.69 6.87 -5.32
CA LEU A 64 -14.60 7.95 -4.96
C LEU A 64 -14.20 9.26 -5.64
N LYS A 65 -12.93 9.66 -5.52
CA LYS A 65 -12.45 10.91 -6.13
C LYS A 65 -12.53 10.94 -7.65
N ALA A 66 -12.47 9.78 -8.29
CA ALA A 66 -12.64 9.62 -9.72
C ALA A 66 -14.11 9.51 -10.17
N SER A 67 -15.06 9.37 -9.24
CA SER A 67 -16.48 9.27 -9.57
C SER A 67 -17.05 10.61 -10.04
N GLY A 68 -17.99 10.55 -10.99
CA GLY A 68 -18.67 11.75 -11.51
C GLY A 68 -19.39 12.53 -10.42
N GLU A 69 -20.01 11.83 -9.48
CA GLU A 69 -20.69 12.42 -8.31
C GLU A 69 -19.73 13.27 -7.47
N TYR A 70 -18.54 12.74 -7.17
CA TYR A 70 -17.54 13.49 -6.41
C TYR A 70 -17.00 14.68 -7.19
N LEU A 71 -16.83 14.56 -8.51
CA LEU A 71 -16.31 15.67 -9.34
C LEU A 71 -17.33 16.81 -9.44
N ALA A 72 -18.60 16.49 -9.61
CA ALA A 72 -19.71 17.44 -9.73
C ALA A 72 -20.15 18.05 -8.38
N ALA A 73 -19.80 17.42 -7.26
CA ALA A 73 -20.16 17.88 -5.92
C ALA A 73 -19.45 19.21 -5.53
N ASP A 74 -20.12 19.97 -4.66
CA ASP A 74 -19.53 21.13 -3.99
C ASP A 74 -18.50 20.72 -2.93
N GLU A 75 -17.73 21.67 -2.39
CA GLU A 75 -16.69 21.35 -1.41
C GLU A 75 -17.25 20.75 -0.11
N ALA A 76 -18.45 21.16 0.29
CA ALA A 76 -19.12 20.66 1.48
C ALA A 76 -19.53 19.18 1.31
N ALA A 77 -20.14 18.83 0.18
CA ALA A 77 -20.51 17.45 -0.14
C ALA A 77 -19.27 16.58 -0.37
N LYS A 78 -18.23 17.08 -1.04
CA LYS A 78 -16.94 16.37 -1.18
C LYS A 78 -16.37 15.97 0.18
N LYS A 79 -16.36 16.89 1.16
CA LYS A 79 -15.91 16.61 2.52
C LYS A 79 -16.77 15.54 3.21
N ARG A 80 -18.10 15.60 3.08
CA ARG A 80 -19.03 14.59 3.63
C ARG A 80 -18.81 13.22 3.01
N MET A 81 -18.70 13.14 1.68
CA MET A 81 -18.45 11.88 0.96
C MET A 81 -17.12 11.23 1.40
N LEU A 82 -16.06 12.02 1.61
CA LEU A 82 -14.79 11.51 2.13
C LEU A 82 -14.92 11.01 3.57
N SER A 83 -15.60 11.76 4.44
CA SER A 83 -15.79 11.33 5.84
C SER A 83 -16.63 10.05 5.94
N ASP A 84 -17.66 9.91 5.11
CA ASP A 84 -18.54 8.74 5.12
C ASP A 84 -17.83 7.51 4.57
N ALA A 85 -17.00 7.68 3.53
CA ALA A 85 -16.17 6.60 3.00
C ALA A 85 -15.15 6.08 4.03
N VAL A 86 -14.63 6.95 4.91
CA VAL A 86 -13.73 6.55 5.99
C VAL A 86 -14.51 5.93 7.17
N LYS A 87 -15.66 6.48 7.56
CA LYS A 87 -16.49 5.96 8.66
C LYS A 87 -17.05 4.57 8.39
N ARG A 88 -17.56 4.32 7.17
CA ARG A 88 -18.01 2.98 6.75
C ARG A 88 -16.92 1.92 6.85
N GLU A 89 -15.66 2.31 6.86
CA GLU A 89 -14.57 1.36 6.99
C GLU A 89 -14.19 1.06 8.46
N ILE A 90 -14.54 1.94 9.40
CA ILE A 90 -14.35 1.69 10.83
C ILE A 90 -15.47 0.79 11.37
N GLU A 91 -16.69 0.94 10.85
CA GLU A 91 -17.88 0.21 11.32
C GLU A 91 -17.97 -1.24 10.80
N TYR A 92 -17.34 -1.54 9.67
CA TYR A 92 -17.32 -2.88 9.05
C TYR A 92 -16.04 -3.69 9.36
N ARG A 93 -15.23 -3.24 10.31
CA ARG A 93 -14.04 -3.94 10.82
C ARG A 93 -14.31 -4.53 12.19
#